data_AF-A0A2T7VPM4-F1
#
_entry.id   AF-A0A2T7VPM4-F1
#
_cell.length_a   1.000
_cell.length_b   1.000
_cell.length_c   1.000
_cell.angle_alpha   90.00
_cell.angle_beta   90.00
_cell.angle_gamma   90.00
#
_symmetry.space_group_name_H-M   'P 1'
#
loop_
_entity.id
_entity.type
_entity.pdbx_description
1 polymer ?
#
loop_
_entity_poly.entity_id
_entity_poly.type
_entity_poly.pdbx_seq_one_letter_code
_entity_poly.pdbx_strand_id
1 'polypeptide(L)' 'MFVDFREPPPPPPPWRPKPRDPRPQLTPRQQNALAAIIGVNVLLLLIAPIGGATVIQAISALFR' A
#
# COMPACT_ATOMS: atom_id res chain seq x y z
N MET A 1 10.27 51.75 10.41
CA MET A 1 11.66 51.27 10.51
C MET A 1 12.12 50.94 9.09
N PHE A 2 13.19 51.57 8.60
CA PHE A 2 13.78 51.22 7.30
C PHE A 2 14.71 50.02 7.51
N VAL A 3 14.68 49.04 6.60
CA VAL A 3 15.58 47.88 6.63
C VAL A 3 16.98 48.37 6.25
N ASP A 4 17.97 48.14 7.12
CA ASP A 4 19.37 48.48 6.85
C ASP A 4 20.01 47.37 6.00
N PHE A 5 20.40 47.70 4.77
CA PHE A 5 21.00 46.76 3.81
C PHE A 5 22.50 46.52 4.05
N ARG A 6 23.08 47.15 5.09
CA ARG A 6 24.47 46.91 5.49
C ARG A 6 24.64 45.62 6.29
N GLU A 7 23.54 45.06 6.81
CA GLU A 7 23.56 43.79 7.51
C GLU A 7 23.31 42.64 6.52
N PRO A 8 24.23 41.66 6.42
CA PRO A 8 23.97 40.46 5.66
C PRO A 8 22.76 39.72 6.26
N PRO A 9 21.89 39.13 5.43
CA PRO A 9 20.71 38.44 5.91
C PRO A 9 21.12 37.27 6.84
N PRO A 10 20.31 36.96 7.87
CA PRO A 10 20.58 35.83 8.74
C PRO A 10 20.63 34.54 7.92
N PRO A 11 21.54 33.61 8.26
CA PRO A 11 21.66 32.34 7.54
C PRO A 11 20.34 31.55 7.64
N PRO A 12 19.98 30.80 6.58
CA PRO A 12 18.77 30.00 6.59
C PRO A 12 18.81 28.98 7.73
N PRO A 13 17.65 28.66 8.34
CA PRO A 13 17.59 27.65 9.38
C PRO A 13 18.08 26.30 8.84
N PRO A 14 18.78 25.50 9.67
CA PRO A 14 19.23 24.17 9.26
C PRO A 14 18.03 23.29 8.89
N TRP A 15 18.16 22.54 7.81
CA TRP A 15 17.16 21.56 7.39
C TRP A 15 16.94 20.54 8.52
N ARG A 16 15.68 20.35 8.92
CA ARG A 16 15.29 19.30 9.86
C ARG A 16 14.52 18.22 9.10
N PRO A 17 14.90 16.93 9.22
CA PRO A 17 14.08 15.87 8.68
C PRO A 17 12.69 15.95 9.32
N LYS A 18 11.65 15.95 8.48
CA LYS A 18 10.27 15.82 8.96
C LYS A 18 10.19 14.53 9.79
N PRO A 19 9.62 14.55 11.00
CA PRO A 19 9.37 13.33 11.75
C PRO A 19 8.66 12.35 10.83
N ARG A 20 9.13 11.10 10.73
CA ARG A 20 8.39 10.07 10.02
C ARG A 20 7.06 9.95 10.74
N ASP A 21 5.98 10.32 10.06
CA ASP A 21 4.63 10.06 10.57
C ASP A 21 4.58 8.57 10.94
N PRO A 22 4.14 8.23 12.17
CA PRO A 22 4.08 6.84 12.59
C PRO A 22 3.12 6.12 11.65
N ARG A 23 3.67 5.37 10.68
CA ARG A 23 2.84 4.55 9.80
C ARG A 23 2.02 3.62 10.70
N PRO A 24 0.71 3.45 10.44
CA PRO A 24 -0.09 2.51 11.19
C PRO A 24 0.58 1.14 11.14
N GLN A 25 1.03 0.64 12.29
CA GLN A 25 1.62 -0.68 12.38
C GLN A 25 0.49 -1.69 12.48
N LEU A 26 0.53 -2.72 11.63
CA LEU A 26 -0.44 -3.81 11.70
C LEU A 26 -0.25 -4.54 13.03
N THR A 27 -1.33 -4.71 13.78
CA THR A 27 -1.35 -5.58 14.95
C THR A 27 -0.99 -7.03 14.55
N PRO A 28 -0.50 -7.87 15.47
CA PRO A 28 -0.15 -9.26 15.15
C PRO A 28 -1.30 -10.05 14.51
N ARG A 29 -2.55 -9.78 14.94
CA ARG A 29 -3.75 -10.39 14.35
C ARG A 29 -3.97 -9.95 12.90
N GLN A 30 -3.75 -8.67 12.59
CA GLN A 30 -3.87 -8.15 11.23
C GLN A 30 -2.76 -8.68 10.31
N GLN A 31 -1.54 -8.87 10.83
CA GLN A 31 -0.46 -9.50 10.06
C GLN A 31 -0.81 -10.94 9.69
N ASN A 32 -1.33 -11.73 10.64
CA ASN A 32 -1.77 -13.09 10.37
C ASN A 32 -2.94 -13.15 9.39
N ALA A 33 -3.93 -12.28 9.53
CA ALA A 33 -5.04 -12.18 8.58
C ALA A 33 -4.56 -11.80 7.19
N LEU A 34 -3.64 -10.83 7.08
CA LEU A 34 -3.05 -10.41 5.81
C LEU A 34 -2.26 -11.56 5.16
N ALA A 35 -1.45 -12.28 5.94
CA ALA A 35 -0.70 -13.44 5.45
C ALA A 35 -1.64 -14.55 4.94
N ALA A 36 -2.74 -14.82 5.66
CA ALA A 36 -3.75 -15.78 5.23
C ALA A 36 -4.43 -15.35 3.92
N ILE A 37 -4.82 -14.08 3.79
CA ILE A 37 -5.44 -13.53 2.57
C ILE A 37 -4.48 -13.67 1.37
N ILE A 38 -3.21 -13.33 1.55
CA ILE A 38 -2.18 -13.48 0.51
C ILE A 38 -2.04 -14.94 0.12
N GLY A 39 -1.90 -15.84 1.10
CA GLY A 39 -1.78 -17.28 0.86
C GLY A 39 -2.96 -17.87 0.10
N VAL A 40 -4.18 -17.51 0.48
CA VAL A 40 -5.41 -17.92 -0.23
C VAL A 40 -5.43 -17.40 -1.65
N ASN A 41 -5.08 -16.13 -1.89
CA ASN A 41 -5.05 -15.58 -3.25
C ASN A 41 -4.00 -16.24 -4.14
N VAL A 42 -2.81 -16.54 -3.60
CA VAL A 42 -1.78 -17.28 -4.35
C VAL A 42 -2.27 -18.68 -4.69
N LEU A 43 -2.91 -19.38 -3.75
CA LEU A 43 -3.49 -20.70 -3.99
C LEU A 43 -4.59 -20.63 -5.06
N LEU A 44 -5.48 -19.64 -4.96
CA LEU A 44 -6.52 -19.40 -5.96
C LEU A 44 -5.93 -19.06 -7.33
N LEU A 45 -4.81 -18.35 -7.42
CA LEU A 45 -4.14 -18.13 -8.71
C LEU A 45 -3.64 -19.41 -9.37
N LEU A 46 -3.38 -20.48 -8.59
CA LEU A 46 -3.00 -21.79 -9.11
C LEU A 46 -4.22 -22.67 -9.42
N ILE A 47 -5.26 -22.58 -8.59
CA ILE A 47 -6.49 -23.37 -8.76
C ILE A 47 -7.40 -22.75 -9.81
N ALA A 48 -7.55 -21.43 -9.89
CA ALA A 48 -8.43 -20.74 -10.84
C ALA A 48 -8.08 -20.98 -12.31
N PRO A 49 -6.84 -21.22 -12.75
CA PRO A 49 -6.58 -21.74 -14.09
C PRO A 49 -7.26 -23.09 -14.34
N ILE A 50 -7.34 -23.95 -13.32
CA ILE A 50 -7.93 -25.29 -13.38
C ILE A 50 -9.46 -25.22 -13.22
N GLY A 51 -9.95 -24.52 -12.19
CA GLY A 51 -11.37 -24.38 -11.84
C GLY A 51 -12.10 -23.21 -12.51
N GLY A 52 -11.38 -22.17 -12.90
CA GLY A 52 -11.93 -21.01 -13.60
C GLY A 52 -12.33 -21.34 -15.03
N ALA A 53 -11.63 -22.27 -15.69
CA ALA A 53 -12.13 -22.87 -16.94
C ALA A 53 -13.50 -23.54 -16.72
N THR A 54 -13.68 -24.22 -15.58
CA THR A 54 -14.94 -24.88 -15.21
C THR A 54 -16.05 -23.88 -14.91
N VAL A 55 -15.76 -22.78 -14.21
CA VAL A 55 -16.73 -21.69 -13.94
C VAL A 55 -17.10 -20.97 -15.24
N ILE A 56 -16.13 -20.65 -16.11
CA ILE A 56 -16.38 -20.05 -17.42
C ILE A 56 -17.21 -21.02 -18.29
N GLN A 57 -16.90 -22.31 -18.29
CA GLN A 57 -17.71 -23.32 -18.97
C GLN A 57 -19.14 -23.35 -18.44
N ALA A 58 -19.33 -23.41 -17.12
CA ALA A 58 -20.66 -23.43 -16.49
C ALA A 58 -21.48 -22.18 -16.81
N ILE A 59 -20.86 -20.99 -16.73
CA ILE A 59 -21.51 -19.73 -17.11
C ILE A 59 -21.86 -19.75 -18.60
N SER A 60 -20.93 -20.15 -19.47
CA SER A 60 -21.18 -20.24 -20.91
C SER A 60 -22.30 -21.24 -21.23
N ALA A 61 -22.42 -22.33 -20.47
CA ALA A 61 -23.47 -23.33 -20.64
C ALA A 61 -24.86 -22.82 -20.23
N LEU A 62 -24.93 -21.84 -19.32
CA LEU A 62 -26.19 -21.23 -18.90
C LEU A 62 -26.77 -20.27 -19.95
N PHE A 63 -25.94 -19.78 -20.87
CA PHE A 63 -26.33 -18.84 -21.95
C PHE A 63 -26.37 -19.49 -23.35
N ARG A 64 -26.37 -20.82 -23.42
CA ARG A 64 -26.48 -21.61 -24.65
C ARG A 64 -27.90 -22.12 -24.85
#